data_AF-A0A6P5WQT0-F1
#
_entry.id   AF-A0A6P5WQT0-F1
#
_cell.length_a   1.000
_cell.length_b   1.000
_cell.length_c   1.000
_cell.angle_alpha   90.00
_cell.angle_beta   90.00
_cell.angle_gamma   90.00
#
_symmetry.space_group_name_H-M   'P 1'
#
loop_
_entity.id
_entity.type
_entity.pdbx_description
1 polymer ?
#
loop_
_entity_poly.entity_id
_entity_poly.type
_entity_poly.pdbx_seq_one_letter_code
_entity_poly.pdbx_strand_id
1 'polypeptide(L)'
;MATKEPKIEMGSDENAETGEEEKWVTHYSSNHQILLVGEGYFSFSLSLANAFASASNICASSFDSYDVLIKKYKNAKSNLENLEKLGASLLHEVDATNMKLHTDLAKRKFDRIIFNFPHAGFYGKEDNVHMIQ
;
A
#
# COMPACT_ATOMS: atom_id res chain seq x y z
N MET A 1 -59.44 6.45 35.23
CA MET A 1 -59.23 6.83 33.82
C MET A 1 -57.86 7.46 33.72
N ALA A 2 -56.94 6.77 33.07
CA ALA A 2 -55.57 7.24 32.84
C ALA A 2 -55.49 7.87 31.45
N THR A 3 -54.90 9.05 31.35
CA THR A 3 -54.45 9.62 30.07
C THR A 3 -52.93 9.71 30.14
N LYS A 4 -52.25 8.83 29.40
CA LYS A 4 -50.81 8.91 29.16
C LYS A 4 -50.58 9.76 27.91
N GLU A 5 -49.74 10.78 28.00
CA GLU A 5 -49.24 11.53 26.85
C GLU A 5 -48.23 10.67 26.06
N PRO A 6 -48.12 10.85 24.73
CA PRO A 6 -47.19 10.07 23.93
C PRO A 6 -45.77 10.62 24.08
N LYS A 7 -44.83 9.75 24.47
CA LYS A 7 -43.39 10.01 24.31
C LYS A 7 -43.02 9.83 22.83
N ILE A 8 -42.51 10.89 22.22
CA ILE A 8 -41.83 10.80 20.92
C ILE A 8 -40.43 10.27 21.21
N GLU A 9 -40.17 9.01 20.85
CA GLU A 9 -38.82 8.45 20.84
C GLU A 9 -38.11 8.93 19.57
N MET A 10 -37.17 9.85 19.72
CA MET A 10 -36.17 10.15 18.69
C MET A 10 -35.13 9.04 18.72
N GLY A 11 -35.31 8.02 17.88
CA GLY A 11 -34.25 7.08 17.55
C GLY A 11 -33.21 7.81 16.69
N SER A 12 -32.07 8.13 17.28
CA SER A 12 -30.86 8.56 16.57
C SER A 12 -30.21 7.32 15.97
N ASP A 13 -30.61 6.93 14.76
CA ASP A 13 -29.81 6.06 13.90
C ASP A 13 -28.63 6.87 13.35
N GLU A 14 -27.68 7.16 14.24
CA GLU A 14 -26.36 7.66 13.87
C GLU A 14 -25.43 6.48 13.68
N ASN A 15 -25.60 5.79 12.54
CA ASN A 15 -24.50 5.08 11.93
C ASN A 15 -24.42 5.49 10.46
N ALA A 16 -24.13 6.78 10.26
CA ALA A 16 -23.63 7.26 8.99
C ALA A 16 -22.20 6.72 8.86
N GLU A 17 -22.07 5.51 8.33
CA GLU A 17 -20.87 5.15 7.58
C GLU A 17 -20.75 6.19 6.48
N THR A 18 -20.00 7.26 6.75
CA THR A 18 -19.49 8.14 5.70
C THR A 18 -18.47 7.32 4.93
N GLY A 19 -18.96 6.40 4.08
CA GLY A 19 -18.11 5.69 3.14
C GLY A 19 -17.37 6.75 2.34
N GLU A 20 -16.05 6.81 2.49
CA GLU A 20 -15.25 7.72 1.69
C GLU A 20 -15.54 7.44 0.21
N GLU A 21 -15.82 8.49 -0.57
CA GLU A 21 -16.05 8.35 -2.01
C GLU A 21 -14.84 7.67 -2.66
N GLU A 22 -15.11 6.70 -3.54
CA GLU A 22 -14.07 5.94 -4.23
C GLU A 22 -13.17 6.87 -5.05
N LYS A 23 -11.86 6.82 -4.76
CA LYS A 23 -10.85 7.62 -5.47
C LYS A 23 -10.21 6.79 -6.56
N TRP A 24 -10.12 7.37 -7.76
CA TRP A 24 -9.51 6.74 -8.92
C TRP A 24 -8.23 7.47 -9.34
N VAL A 25 -7.17 6.69 -9.55
CA VAL A 25 -5.90 7.12 -10.13
C VAL A 25 -5.62 6.22 -11.32
N THR A 26 -5.89 6.72 -12.52
CA THR A 26 -5.78 5.97 -13.79
C THR A 26 -6.48 4.60 -13.74
N HIS A 27 -5.75 3.53 -13.44
CA HIS A 27 -6.24 2.14 -13.39
C HIS A 27 -6.43 1.58 -11.97
N TYR A 28 -6.14 2.41 -10.97
CA TYR A 28 -6.18 2.06 -9.55
C TYR A 28 -7.36 2.74 -8.88
N SER A 29 -8.11 1.97 -8.10
CA SER A 29 -9.20 2.46 -7.27
C SER A 29 -8.82 2.27 -5.80
N SER A 30 -9.26 3.17 -4.94
CA SER A 30 -9.14 3.05 -3.48
C SER A 30 -9.86 1.82 -2.91
N ASN A 31 -10.78 1.21 -3.66
CA ASN A 31 -11.48 -0.03 -3.28
C ASN A 31 -10.73 -1.29 -3.70
N HIS A 32 -9.72 -1.21 -4.57
CA HIS A 32 -8.91 -2.37 -4.95
C HIS A 32 -8.00 -2.80 -3.80
N GLN A 33 -7.81 -4.10 -3.61
CA GLN A 33 -6.67 -4.65 -2.89
C GLN A 33 -5.44 -4.66 -3.81
N ILE A 34 -4.42 -3.88 -3.46
CA ILE A 34 -3.25 -3.64 -4.31
C ILE A 34 -2.00 -4.23 -3.68
N LEU A 35 -1.27 -5.03 -4.45
CA LEU A 35 0.06 -5.51 -4.12
C LEU A 35 1.10 -4.81 -4.98
N LEU A 36 2.12 -4.22 -4.37
CA LEU A 36 3.31 -3.70 -5.06
C LEU A 36 4.49 -4.63 -4.79
N VAL A 37 5.09 -5.12 -5.86
CA VAL A 37 6.16 -6.13 -5.82
C VAL A 37 7.49 -5.48 -6.21
N GLY A 38 8.52 -5.72 -5.39
CA GLY A 38 9.89 -5.30 -5.70
C GLY A 38 10.11 -3.79 -5.56
N GLU A 39 9.41 -3.13 -4.64
CA GLU A 39 9.65 -1.73 -4.34
C GLU A 39 11.12 -1.53 -3.90
N GLY A 40 11.76 -0.52 -4.50
CA GLY A 40 13.03 0.01 -4.01
C GLY A 40 12.79 0.86 -2.78
N TYR A 41 12.81 2.19 -2.91
CA TYR A 41 12.62 3.11 -1.78
C TYR A 41 11.15 3.50 -1.50
N PHE A 42 10.19 2.68 -1.95
CA PHE A 42 8.76 2.80 -1.63
C PHE A 42 8.04 4.08 -2.09
N SER A 43 8.65 4.89 -2.95
CA SER A 43 8.05 6.17 -3.35
C SER A 43 6.81 6.01 -4.21
N PHE A 44 6.76 4.98 -5.05
CA PHE A 44 5.58 4.75 -5.90
C PHE A 44 4.39 4.33 -5.03
N SER A 45 4.60 3.39 -4.09
CA SER A 45 3.59 3.05 -3.09
C SER A 45 3.10 4.28 -2.32
N LEU A 46 4.02 5.14 -1.84
CA LEU A 46 3.64 6.34 -1.10
C LEU A 46 2.88 7.35 -1.97
N SER A 47 3.26 7.51 -3.23
CA SER A 47 2.52 8.36 -4.16
C SER A 47 1.08 7.88 -4.37
N LEU A 48 0.89 6.57 -4.52
CA LEU A 48 -0.44 5.98 -4.68
C LEU A 48 -1.28 6.11 -3.40
N ALA A 49 -0.67 5.83 -2.25
CA ALA A 49 -1.30 6.01 -0.93
C ALA A 49 -1.76 7.45 -0.70
N ASN A 50 -0.91 8.44 -1.01
CA ASN A 50 -1.27 9.85 -0.89
C ASN A 50 -2.42 10.24 -1.80
N ALA A 51 -2.47 9.71 -3.02
CA ALA A 51 -3.57 9.98 -3.96
C ALA A 51 -4.90 9.38 -3.47
N PHE A 52 -4.87 8.27 -2.73
CA PHE A 52 -6.04 7.74 -2.04
C PHE A 52 -6.29 8.38 -0.67
N ALA A 53 -5.35 9.17 -0.16
CA ALA A 53 -5.29 9.63 1.24
C ALA A 53 -5.38 8.49 2.27
N SER A 54 -5.03 7.27 1.86
CA SER A 54 -5.06 6.04 2.66
C SER A 54 -4.20 4.99 1.98
N ALA A 55 -3.65 4.06 2.77
CA ALA A 55 -2.92 2.90 2.30
C ALA A 55 -3.45 1.59 2.90
N SER A 56 -4.62 1.59 3.55
CA SER A 56 -5.20 0.40 4.17
C SER A 56 -5.42 -0.77 3.20
N ASN A 57 -5.57 -0.46 1.91
CA ASN A 57 -5.73 -1.40 0.81
C ASN A 57 -4.42 -1.74 0.07
N ILE A 58 -3.28 -1.21 0.53
CA ILE A 58 -1.97 -1.35 -0.11
C ILE A 58 -1.09 -2.32 0.69
N CYS A 59 -0.59 -3.34 0.01
CA CYS A 59 0.53 -4.17 0.45
C CYS A 59 1.75 -3.84 -0.41
N ALA A 60 2.78 -3.24 0.18
CA ALA A 60 4.02 -2.92 -0.53
C ALA A 60 5.14 -3.85 -0.07
N SER A 61 5.88 -4.42 -1.03
CA SER A 61 6.91 -5.42 -0.74
C SER A 61 8.24 -5.11 -1.41
N SER A 62 9.34 -5.41 -0.72
CA SER A 62 10.70 -5.28 -1.24
C SER A 62 11.46 -6.60 -1.18
N PHE A 63 12.45 -6.75 -2.05
CA PHE A 63 13.42 -7.85 -1.95
C PHE A 63 14.49 -7.58 -0.89
N ASP A 64 14.99 -6.34 -0.82
CA ASP A 64 15.94 -5.91 0.21
C ASP A 64 15.26 -5.93 1.60
N SER A 65 16.02 -6.24 2.65
CA SER A 65 15.57 -6.12 4.04
C SER A 65 15.43 -4.65 4.44
N TYR A 66 14.68 -4.36 5.50
CA TYR A 66 14.50 -3.00 6.03
C TYR A 66 15.85 -2.28 6.25
N ASP A 67 16.80 -2.94 6.91
CA ASP A 67 18.11 -2.37 7.24
C ASP A 67 18.94 -2.07 5.98
N VAL A 68 18.86 -2.92 4.96
CA VAL A 68 19.54 -2.69 3.68
C VAL A 68 18.92 -1.49 2.96
N LEU A 69 17.58 -1.43 2.93
CA LEU A 69 16.82 -0.37 2.29
C LEU A 69 17.14 1.02 2.82
N ILE A 70 17.08 1.20 4.15
CA ILE A 70 17.31 2.52 4.76
C ILE A 70 18.76 2.99 4.62
N LYS A 71 19.72 2.06 4.44
CA LYS A 71 21.12 2.38 4.16
C LYS A 71 21.34 2.72 2.69
N LYS A 72 20.66 2.00 1.78
CA LYS A 72 20.80 2.14 0.32
C LYS A 72 20.13 3.39 -0.22
N TYR A 73 18.96 3.77 0.33
CA TYR A 73 18.18 4.89 -0.16
C TYR A 73 17.87 5.91 0.93
N LYS A 74 18.34 7.15 0.72
CA LYS A 74 18.19 8.27 1.66
C LYS A 74 16.74 8.48 2.14
N ASN A 75 15.76 8.28 1.26
CA ASN A 75 14.34 8.57 1.54
C ASN A 75 13.52 7.31 1.91
N ALA A 76 14.13 6.11 1.95
CA ALA A 76 13.37 4.89 2.24
C ALA A 76 12.72 4.94 3.62
N LYS A 77 13.47 5.37 4.65
CA LYS A 77 12.95 5.44 6.03
C LYS A 77 11.71 6.33 6.13
N SER A 78 11.78 7.57 5.62
CA SER A 78 10.65 8.50 5.67
C SER A 78 9.45 7.99 4.85
N ASN A 79 9.70 7.31 3.73
CA ASN A 79 8.61 6.77 2.91
C ASN A 79 7.88 5.63 3.61
N LEU A 80 8.63 4.70 4.22
CA LEU A 80 8.09 3.59 5.01
C LEU A 80 7.27 4.11 6.19
N GLU A 81 7.80 5.07 6.97
CA GLU A 81 7.09 5.67 8.10
C GLU A 81 5.77 6.34 7.68
N ASN A 82 5.74 7.02 6.54
CA ASN A 82 4.51 7.65 6.04
C ASN A 82 3.51 6.62 5.51
N LEU A 83 3.98 5.57 4.86
CA LEU A 83 3.12 4.46 4.42
C LEU A 83 2.48 3.73 5.60
N GLU A 84 3.26 3.44 6.64
CA GLU A 84 2.76 2.82 7.86
C GLU A 84 1.71 3.70 8.54
N LYS A 85 1.95 5.02 8.64
CA LYS A 85 0.95 5.98 9.16
C LYS A 85 -0.34 6.02 8.34
N LEU A 86 -0.26 5.78 7.03
CA LEU A 86 -1.42 5.69 6.14
C LEU A 86 -2.09 4.31 6.16
N GLY A 87 -1.55 3.34 6.91
CA GLY A 87 -2.12 2.01 7.09
C GLY A 87 -1.63 0.94 6.10
N ALA A 88 -0.52 1.17 5.41
CA ALA A 88 0.03 0.18 4.47
C ALA A 88 0.53 -1.08 5.18
N SER A 89 0.34 -2.24 4.55
CA SER A 89 1.09 -3.45 4.91
C SER A 89 2.45 -3.42 4.24
N LEU A 90 3.53 -3.41 5.03
CA LEU A 90 4.90 -3.39 4.52
C LEU A 90 5.54 -4.76 4.72
N LEU A 91 6.01 -5.36 3.63
CA LEU A 91 6.73 -6.64 3.63
C LEU A 91 8.15 -6.45 3.10
N HIS A 92 9.11 -7.12 3.72
CA HIS A 92 10.51 -7.10 3.30
C HIS A 92 10.98 -8.51 3.03
N GLU A 93 12.10 -8.65 2.31
CA GLU A 93 12.69 -9.95 1.99
C GLU A 93 11.73 -10.86 1.18
N VAL A 94 10.88 -10.24 0.36
CA VAL A 94 9.94 -10.94 -0.52
C VAL A 94 10.62 -11.27 -1.84
N ASP A 95 10.96 -12.55 -2.02
CA ASP A 95 11.42 -13.10 -3.31
C ASP A 95 10.23 -13.33 -4.26
N ALA A 96 10.15 -12.48 -5.29
CA ALA A 96 9.11 -12.53 -6.31
C ALA A 96 9.03 -13.88 -7.04
N THR A 97 10.12 -14.64 -7.12
CA THR A 97 10.13 -15.97 -7.77
C THR A 97 9.42 -17.04 -6.95
N ASN A 98 9.26 -16.80 -5.64
CA ASN A 98 8.74 -17.77 -4.67
C ASN A 98 7.55 -17.23 -3.84
N MET A 99 6.94 -16.11 -4.24
CA MET A 99 5.83 -15.45 -3.50
C MET A 99 4.63 -16.36 -3.20
N LYS A 100 4.37 -17.38 -4.03
CA LYS A 100 3.31 -18.37 -3.79
C LYS A 100 3.49 -19.16 -2.48
N LEU A 101 4.71 -19.18 -1.94
CA LEU A 101 5.06 -19.84 -0.68
C LEU A 101 5.06 -18.87 0.51
N HIS A 102 4.99 -17.56 0.26
CA HIS A 102 5.04 -16.55 1.32
C HIS A 102 3.74 -16.57 2.11
N THR A 103 3.82 -16.84 3.41
CA THR A 103 2.66 -17.11 4.29
C THR A 103 1.57 -16.05 4.18
N ASP A 104 1.95 -14.77 4.17
CA ASP A 104 0.99 -13.66 4.15
C ASP A 104 0.39 -13.41 2.76
N LEU A 105 1.15 -13.69 1.69
CA LEU A 105 0.73 -13.38 0.32
C LEU A 105 -0.05 -14.54 -0.29
N ALA A 106 0.32 -15.78 0.03
CA ALA A 106 -0.32 -16.99 -0.49
C ALA A 106 -1.80 -17.11 -0.13
N LYS A 107 -2.24 -16.43 0.94
CA LYS A 107 -3.62 -16.45 1.44
C LYS A 107 -4.44 -15.22 1.04
N ARG A 108 -3.83 -14.25 0.36
CA ARG A 108 -4.48 -12.99 -0.04
C ARG A 108 -4.83 -13.01 -1.51
N LYS A 109 -5.92 -12.31 -1.85
CA LYS A 109 -6.28 -11.99 -3.24
C LYS A 109 -6.09 -10.50 -3.44
N PHE A 110 -5.64 -10.13 -4.63
CA PHE A 110 -5.39 -8.75 -5.01
C PHE A 110 -6.10 -8.48 -6.32
N ASP A 111 -6.75 -7.33 -6.42
CA ASP A 111 -7.36 -6.86 -7.66
C ASP A 111 -6.30 -6.34 -8.62
N ARG A 112 -5.20 -5.78 -8.08
CA ARG A 112 -4.07 -5.27 -8.85
C ARG A 112 -2.76 -5.74 -8.23
N ILE A 113 -1.89 -6.29 -9.06
CA ILE A 113 -0.49 -6.56 -8.71
C ILE A 113 0.37 -5.67 -9.61
N ILE A 114 1.16 -4.80 -8.99
CA ILE A 114 2.02 -3.83 -9.65
C ILE A 114 3.45 -4.32 -9.51
N PHE A 115 4.11 -4.57 -10.64
CA PHE A 115 5.52 -4.94 -10.70
C PHE A 115 6.24 -3.94 -11.60
N ASN A 116 6.80 -2.90 -10.99
CA ASN A 116 7.41 -1.78 -11.71
C ASN A 116 8.86 -2.13 -12.08
N PHE A 117 9.13 -2.18 -13.39
CA PHE A 117 10.45 -2.22 -14.05
C PHE A 117 11.60 -2.67 -13.14
N PRO A 118 11.79 -3.99 -12.98
CA PRO A 118 12.85 -4.49 -12.10
C PRO A 118 14.19 -3.92 -12.53
N HIS A 119 14.97 -3.45 -11.55
CA HIS A 119 16.31 -2.99 -11.79
C HIS A 119 17.10 -4.10 -12.51
N ALA A 120 17.69 -3.81 -13.67
CA ALA A 120 18.30 -4.80 -14.55
C ALA A 120 19.63 -5.41 -14.01
N GLY A 121 19.89 -5.27 -12.71
CA GLY A 121 21.04 -5.89 -12.05
C GLY A 121 22.38 -5.18 -12.23
N PHE A 122 22.39 -3.91 -12.67
CA PHE A 122 23.65 -3.17 -12.82
C PHE A 122 24.33 -2.91 -11.46
N TYR A 123 25.64 -3.09 -11.40
CA TYR A 123 26.43 -2.87 -10.17
C TYR A 123 26.95 -1.42 -10.02
N GLY A 124 26.63 -0.55 -10.98
CA GLY A 124 27.03 0.86 -11.03
C GLY A 124 25.82 1.80 -11.12
N LYS A 125 26.08 3.11 -11.15
CA LYS A 125 25.00 4.08 -11.41
C LYS A 125 24.41 3.83 -12.80
N GLU A 126 23.09 3.93 -12.90
CA GLU A 126 22.35 3.71 -14.16
C GLU A 126 22.75 4.70 -15.27
N ASP A 127 23.27 5.87 -14.91
CA ASP A 127 23.79 6.89 -15.84
C ASP A 127 25.20 6.56 -16.38
N ASN A 128 25.83 5.49 -15.90
CA ASN A 128 27.11 5.04 -16.40
C ASN A 128 26.93 4.28 -17.72
N VAL A 129 27.38 4.89 -18.81
CA VAL A 129 27.37 4.32 -20.17
C VAL A 129 28.01 2.94 -20.29
N HIS A 130 28.92 2.57 -19.38
CA HIS A 130 29.54 1.25 -19.34
C HIS A 130 28.68 0.15 -18.72
N MET A 131 27.50 0.49 -18.18
CA MET A 131 26.54 -0.48 -17.63
C MET A 131 25.57 -1.02 -18.67
N ILE A 132 25.43 -0.38 -19.84
CA ILE A 132 24.63 -0.87 -20.95
C ILE A 132 25.57 -1.64 -21.90
N GLN A 133 25.48 -2.98 -21.91
CA GLN A 133 26.21 -3.85 -22.86
C GLN A 133 25.40 -4.09 -24.13
#